data_AF-A0A7Y5FSC1-F1
#
_entry.id   AF-A0A7Y5FSC1-F1
#
_cell.length_a   1.000
_cell.length_b   1.000
_cell.length_c   1.000
_cell.angle_alpha   90.00
_cell.angle_beta   90.00
_cell.angle_gamma   90.00
#
_symmetry.space_group_name_H-M   'P 1'
#
loop_
_entity.id
_entity.type
_entity.pdbx_description
1 polymer ?
#
loop_
_entity_poly.entity_id
_entity_poly.type
_entity_poly.pdbx_seq_one_letter_code
_entity_poly.pdbx_strand_id
1 'polypeptide(L)'
;MRENQKKNFSGPDFRDIEETLTGLRSAIEHERSVCEKVRSYNKMITLLLNYGSSDFIKANIPEFSRDFILTVENYPVSGSDIRISSEFLDNALKLTEFLPHADNVRLRQVINKKLSLLQNIRSLTSGTGNNLNPGKKELYFPVIEQRDNIPVCSFLETITLRIIKSDKPAAFLIFPANNAAVNELKSQVEKAFNTARKLALEGRKYDNNRYEVIVTFNNSRADYVGDSFGLLLTLQFYLELCRISYPAINLTPAVNMSLTGGIDEEGRVIKIGKDLIKLKLEAAAFSDSEFIIIPREDHRELGFREIYSPGGYPERELKIIGVTGVEEIINRRDLIVIEKKPAVRRILEASVRHSRTFLLSVILVLLTVIFLSFRSDHNPAEVSFKNNVA
;
A
#
# COMPACT_ATOMS: atom_id res chain seq x y z
N MET A 1 26.49 -45.85 -43.85
CA MET A 1 25.41 -44.83 -43.85
C MET A 1 24.99 -44.56 -42.42
N ARG A 2 25.68 -43.64 -41.74
CA ARG A 2 25.20 -43.01 -40.49
C ARG A 2 24.86 -41.59 -40.89
N GLU A 3 23.60 -41.37 -41.26
CA GLU A 3 23.08 -40.03 -41.50
C GLU A 3 23.09 -39.28 -40.17
N ASN A 4 24.02 -38.33 -40.09
CA ASN A 4 24.02 -37.25 -39.12
C ASN A 4 22.72 -36.46 -39.27
N GLN A 5 21.69 -36.82 -38.51
CA GLN A 5 20.66 -35.86 -38.13
C GLN A 5 21.30 -34.87 -37.15
N LYS A 6 22.05 -33.90 -37.70
CA LYS A 6 22.20 -32.60 -37.05
C LYS A 6 20.80 -32.00 -37.02
N LYS A 7 20.06 -32.23 -35.94
CA LYS A 7 19.00 -31.30 -35.54
C LYS A 7 19.69 -29.93 -35.50
N ASN A 8 19.34 -29.06 -36.44
CA ASN A 8 19.62 -27.64 -36.32
C ASN A 8 18.94 -27.20 -35.02
N PHE A 9 19.68 -27.18 -33.93
CA PHE A 9 19.26 -26.55 -32.70
C PHE A 9 19.18 -25.07 -33.03
N SER A 10 17.98 -24.60 -33.39
CA SER A 10 17.64 -23.18 -33.51
C SER A 10 17.45 -22.58 -32.11
N GLY A 11 18.33 -22.94 -31.18
CA GLY A 11 18.39 -22.34 -29.85
C GLY A 11 19.16 -21.02 -29.92
N PRO A 12 19.00 -20.15 -28.91
CA PRO A 12 19.79 -18.91 -28.82
C PRO A 12 21.30 -19.22 -28.89
N ASP A 13 22.06 -18.38 -29.60
CA ASP A 13 23.51 -18.51 -29.65
C ASP A 13 24.07 -18.25 -28.24
N PHE A 14 25.10 -18.98 -27.84
CA PHE A 14 25.80 -18.74 -26.58
C PHE A 14 26.27 -17.28 -26.47
N ARG A 15 26.63 -16.67 -27.62
CA ARG A 15 26.97 -15.24 -27.70
C ARG A 15 25.84 -14.32 -27.23
N ASP A 16 24.59 -14.62 -27.59
CA ASP A 16 23.42 -13.82 -27.21
C ASP A 16 23.18 -13.87 -25.69
N ILE A 17 23.48 -15.01 -25.08
CA ILE A 17 23.38 -15.22 -23.63
C ILE A 17 24.45 -14.40 -22.91
N GLU A 18 25.71 -14.48 -23.34
CA GLU A 18 26.82 -13.71 -22.76
C GLU A 18 26.62 -12.19 -22.90
N GLU A 19 26.15 -11.73 -24.06
CA GLU A 19 25.81 -10.32 -24.28
C GLU A 19 24.67 -9.86 -23.36
N THR A 20 23.61 -10.67 -23.24
CA THR A 20 22.48 -10.35 -22.36
C THR A 20 22.87 -10.40 -20.88
N LEU A 21 23.74 -11.34 -20.49
CA LEU A 21 24.26 -11.44 -19.13
C LEU A 21 25.12 -10.21 -18.80
N THR A 22 25.96 -9.77 -19.73
CA THR A 22 26.76 -8.55 -19.58
C THR A 22 25.86 -7.32 -19.41
N GLY A 23 24.81 -7.20 -20.23
CA GLY A 23 23.81 -6.15 -20.09
C GLY A 23 23.07 -6.21 -18.74
N LEU A 24 22.71 -7.42 -18.29
CA LEU A 24 22.07 -7.62 -16.99
C LEU A 24 22.98 -7.23 -15.83
N ARG A 25 24.28 -7.56 -15.88
CA ARG A 25 25.26 -7.15 -14.85
C ARG A 25 25.32 -5.62 -14.74
N SER A 26 25.39 -4.94 -15.88
CA SER A 26 25.34 -3.48 -15.93
C SER A 26 24.04 -2.94 -15.32
N ALA A 27 22.89 -3.56 -15.61
CA ALA A 27 21.62 -3.18 -15.01
C ALA A 27 21.58 -3.45 -13.49
N ILE A 28 22.10 -4.57 -13.01
CA ILE A 28 22.14 -4.86 -11.57
C ILE A 28 22.95 -3.81 -10.81
N GLU A 29 24.09 -3.40 -11.39
CA GLU A 29 25.03 -2.46 -10.78
C GLU A 29 24.58 -1.00 -10.86
N HIS A 30 23.96 -0.59 -11.97
CA HIS A 30 23.69 0.82 -12.24
C HIS A 30 22.21 1.17 -12.35
N GLU A 31 21.33 0.22 -12.65
CA GLU A 31 19.90 0.49 -12.79
C GLU A 31 19.24 0.60 -11.43
N ARG A 32 18.64 1.77 -11.16
CA ARG A 32 17.80 1.95 -9.97
C ARG A 32 16.36 1.54 -10.25
N SER A 33 15.95 1.50 -11.52
CA SER A 33 14.58 1.20 -11.90
C SER A 33 14.22 -0.27 -11.70
N VAL A 34 13.16 -0.51 -10.94
CA VAL A 34 12.63 -1.87 -10.75
C VAL A 34 12.03 -2.40 -12.04
N CYS A 35 11.34 -1.56 -12.81
CA CYS A 35 10.74 -1.94 -14.09
C CYS A 35 11.80 -2.35 -15.13
N GLU A 36 12.90 -1.61 -15.24
CA GLU A 36 13.99 -1.95 -16.16
C GLU A 36 14.76 -3.20 -15.73
N LYS A 37 14.95 -3.39 -14.42
CA LYS A 37 15.47 -4.66 -13.89
C LYS A 37 14.56 -5.81 -14.27
N VAL A 38 13.25 -5.67 -14.12
CA VAL A 38 12.27 -6.70 -14.53
C VAL A 38 12.37 -7.01 -16.03
N ARG A 39 12.49 -6.00 -16.90
CA ARG A 39 12.67 -6.22 -18.34
C ARG A 39 13.97 -6.96 -18.64
N SER A 40 15.07 -6.56 -18.00
CA SER A 40 16.40 -7.17 -18.15
C SER A 40 16.41 -8.63 -17.67
N TYR A 41 15.81 -8.89 -16.50
CA TYR A 41 15.66 -10.24 -15.97
C TYR A 41 14.76 -11.10 -16.85
N ASN A 42 13.63 -10.58 -17.30
CA ASN A 42 12.72 -11.33 -18.15
C ASN A 42 13.42 -11.74 -19.46
N LYS A 43 14.19 -10.83 -20.08
CA LYS A 43 14.99 -11.12 -21.27
C LYS A 43 16.00 -12.25 -21.00
N MET A 44 16.78 -12.14 -19.93
CA MET A 44 17.79 -13.14 -19.56
C MET A 44 17.17 -14.51 -19.26
N ILE A 45 16.09 -14.54 -18.46
CA ILE A 45 15.41 -15.78 -18.08
C ILE A 45 14.81 -16.46 -19.31
N THR A 46 14.18 -15.71 -20.20
CA THR A 46 13.64 -16.26 -21.46
C THR A 46 14.76 -16.92 -22.29
N LEU A 47 15.93 -16.28 -22.41
CA LEU A 47 17.06 -16.88 -23.13
C LEU A 47 17.57 -18.16 -22.45
N LEU A 48 17.74 -18.13 -21.13
CA LEU A 48 18.18 -19.30 -20.35
C LEU A 48 17.20 -20.47 -20.48
N LEU A 49 15.89 -20.21 -20.37
CA LEU A 49 14.86 -21.23 -20.51
C LEU A 49 14.80 -21.80 -21.94
N ASN A 50 14.98 -20.95 -22.95
CA ASN A 50 14.98 -21.37 -24.37
C ASN A 50 16.23 -22.17 -24.76
N TYR A 51 17.36 -21.96 -24.07
CA TYR A 51 18.55 -22.79 -24.26
C TYR A 51 18.31 -24.26 -23.84
N GLY A 52 17.44 -24.48 -22.85
CA GLY A 52 16.89 -25.80 -22.51
C GLY A 52 17.81 -26.74 -21.72
N SER A 53 19.03 -26.32 -21.35
CA SER A 53 19.94 -27.11 -20.52
C SER A 53 19.84 -26.76 -19.03
N SER A 54 19.36 -27.72 -18.21
CA SER A 54 19.22 -27.56 -16.76
C SER A 54 20.55 -27.22 -16.06
N ASP A 55 21.63 -27.90 -16.46
CA ASP A 55 22.96 -27.66 -15.88
C ASP A 55 23.49 -26.27 -16.24
N PHE A 56 23.20 -25.82 -17.45
CA PHE A 56 23.58 -24.47 -17.89
C PHE A 56 22.83 -23.39 -17.11
N ILE A 57 21.52 -23.57 -16.91
CA ILE A 57 20.70 -22.66 -16.10
C ILE A 57 21.25 -22.59 -14.67
N LYS A 58 21.52 -23.74 -14.05
CA LYS A 58 22.08 -23.82 -12.69
C LYS A 58 23.45 -23.15 -12.56
N ALA A 59 24.28 -23.22 -13.60
CA ALA A 59 25.59 -22.59 -13.59
C ALA A 59 25.51 -21.05 -13.59
N ASN A 60 24.49 -20.46 -14.23
CA ASN A 60 24.37 -19.00 -14.40
C ASN A 60 23.55 -18.31 -13.30
N ILE A 61 22.55 -19.00 -12.73
CA ILE A 61 21.66 -18.43 -11.70
C ILE A 61 22.39 -17.79 -10.50
N PRO A 62 23.44 -18.39 -9.92
CA PRO A 62 24.11 -17.84 -8.74
C PRO A 62 24.60 -16.41 -8.92
N GLU A 63 24.89 -15.98 -10.15
CA GLU A 63 25.40 -14.63 -10.43
C GLU A 63 24.39 -13.53 -10.12
N PHE A 64 23.09 -13.81 -10.27
CA PHE A 64 22.06 -12.78 -10.20
C PHE A 64 20.86 -13.16 -9.31
N SER A 65 20.84 -14.35 -8.72
CA SER A 65 19.71 -14.87 -7.93
C SER A 65 19.28 -13.96 -6.79
N ARG A 66 20.25 -13.35 -6.07
CA ARG A 66 19.96 -12.48 -4.92
C ARG A 66 19.22 -11.21 -5.32
N ASP A 67 19.71 -10.49 -6.33
CA ASP A 67 19.05 -9.26 -6.81
C ASP A 67 17.76 -9.59 -7.57
N PHE A 68 17.68 -10.75 -8.22
CA PHE A 68 16.47 -11.27 -8.84
C PHE A 68 15.36 -11.50 -7.81
N ILE A 69 15.65 -12.20 -6.70
CA ILE A 69 14.68 -12.42 -5.61
C ILE A 69 14.17 -11.09 -5.08
N LEU A 70 15.07 -10.15 -4.78
CA LEU A 70 14.71 -8.82 -4.30
C LEU A 70 13.87 -8.05 -5.33
N THR A 71 14.17 -8.19 -6.61
CA THR A 71 13.42 -7.54 -7.70
C THR A 71 12.01 -8.10 -7.79
N VAL A 72 11.83 -9.42 -7.77
CA VAL A 72 10.50 -10.06 -7.76
C VAL A 72 9.69 -9.62 -6.54
N GLU A 73 10.31 -9.59 -5.35
CA GLU A 73 9.64 -9.18 -4.12
C GLU A 73 9.14 -7.75 -4.19
N ASN A 74 9.98 -6.83 -4.66
CA ASN A 74 9.68 -5.41 -4.72
C ASN A 74 8.90 -4.98 -5.97
N TYR A 75 8.76 -5.84 -7.00
CA TYR A 75 8.07 -5.48 -8.24
C TYR A 75 6.58 -5.16 -7.99
N PRO A 76 6.12 -3.92 -8.25
CA PRO A 76 4.73 -3.55 -8.08
C PRO A 76 3.90 -4.09 -9.25
N VAL A 77 3.02 -5.05 -8.98
CA VAL A 77 2.14 -5.63 -10.01
C VAL A 77 0.95 -4.70 -10.29
N SER A 78 0.40 -4.06 -9.25
CA SER A 78 -0.70 -3.12 -9.41
C SER A 78 -0.24 -1.86 -10.16
N GLY A 79 -0.89 -1.60 -11.28
CA GLY A 79 -0.66 -0.46 -12.15
C GLY A 79 0.42 -0.64 -13.22
N SER A 80 1.09 -1.79 -13.23
CA SER A 80 2.06 -2.17 -14.26
C SER A 80 1.38 -2.86 -15.45
N ASP A 81 2.03 -2.87 -16.63
CA ASP A 81 1.51 -3.58 -17.83
C ASP A 81 1.27 -5.06 -17.50
N ILE A 82 0.04 -5.53 -17.76
CA ILE A 82 -0.41 -6.89 -17.40
C ILE A 82 0.39 -7.96 -18.17
N ARG A 83 0.73 -7.72 -19.43
CA ARG A 83 1.44 -8.69 -20.28
C ARG A 83 2.87 -8.85 -19.79
N ILE A 84 3.57 -7.74 -19.57
CA ILE A 84 4.95 -7.75 -19.06
C ILE A 84 4.96 -8.41 -17.68
N SER A 85 4.01 -8.07 -16.82
CA SER A 85 3.91 -8.65 -15.47
C SER A 85 3.63 -10.15 -15.51
N SER A 86 2.73 -10.62 -16.39
CA SER A 86 2.41 -12.04 -16.52
C SER A 86 3.63 -12.82 -17.02
N GLU A 87 4.24 -12.36 -18.10
CA GLU A 87 5.40 -13.01 -18.70
C GLU A 87 6.56 -13.11 -17.69
N PHE A 88 6.88 -12.01 -17.02
CA PHE A 88 7.92 -11.98 -16.00
C PHE A 88 7.64 -12.94 -14.85
N LEU A 89 6.42 -12.93 -14.29
CA LEU A 89 6.07 -13.78 -13.15
C LEU A 89 6.02 -15.27 -13.53
N ASP A 90 5.53 -15.60 -14.73
CA ASP A 90 5.52 -16.97 -15.24
C ASP A 90 6.94 -17.50 -15.46
N ASN A 91 7.82 -16.67 -16.03
CA ASN A 91 9.23 -16.99 -16.21
C ASN A 91 9.97 -17.09 -14.87
N ALA A 92 9.68 -16.18 -13.93
CA ALA A 92 10.21 -16.23 -12.58
C ALA A 92 9.78 -17.52 -11.85
N LEU A 93 8.52 -17.95 -12.03
CA LEU A 93 8.01 -19.18 -11.45
C LEU A 93 8.79 -20.41 -11.94
N LYS A 94 9.04 -20.50 -13.25
CA LYS A 94 9.88 -21.57 -13.83
C LYS A 94 11.29 -21.55 -13.26
N LEU A 95 11.88 -20.35 -13.12
CA LEU A 95 13.24 -20.21 -12.61
C LEU A 95 13.39 -20.68 -11.15
N THR A 96 12.32 -20.64 -10.35
CA THR A 96 12.36 -21.07 -8.94
C THR A 96 12.83 -22.52 -8.75
N GLU A 97 12.63 -23.38 -9.75
CA GLU A 97 13.02 -24.81 -9.71
C GLU A 97 14.53 -25.01 -9.60
N PHE A 98 15.30 -24.00 -10.00
CA PHE A 98 16.75 -24.04 -10.02
C PHE A 98 17.37 -23.25 -8.85
N LEU A 99 16.56 -22.63 -7.98
CA LEU A 99 17.01 -21.93 -6.79
C LEU A 99 17.20 -22.89 -5.60
N PRO A 100 18.02 -22.51 -4.59
CA PRO A 100 18.08 -23.22 -3.32
C PRO A 100 16.69 -23.41 -2.70
N HIS A 101 16.45 -24.53 -2.03
CA HIS A 101 15.11 -24.90 -1.55
C HIS A 101 14.43 -23.81 -0.71
N ALA A 102 15.16 -23.17 0.21
CA ALA A 102 14.62 -22.09 1.05
C ALA A 102 14.15 -20.88 0.22
N ASP A 103 14.95 -20.46 -0.76
CA ASP A 103 14.62 -19.34 -1.64
C ASP A 103 13.47 -19.70 -2.58
N ASN A 104 13.45 -20.93 -3.11
CA ASN A 104 12.37 -21.44 -3.94
C ASN A 104 11.01 -21.35 -3.21
N VAL A 105 10.90 -21.90 -2.00
CA VAL A 105 9.64 -21.90 -1.24
C VAL A 105 9.16 -20.47 -0.97
N ARG A 106 10.05 -19.60 -0.49
CA ARG A 106 9.75 -18.19 -0.23
C ARG A 106 9.29 -17.47 -1.50
N LEU A 107 10.07 -17.59 -2.58
CA LEU A 107 9.82 -16.87 -3.82
C LEU A 107 8.53 -17.36 -4.51
N ARG A 108 8.25 -18.67 -4.50
CA ARG A 108 6.99 -19.21 -5.02
C ARG A 108 5.77 -18.64 -4.31
N GLN A 109 5.82 -18.47 -2.99
CA GLN A 109 4.72 -17.85 -2.25
C GLN A 109 4.47 -16.40 -2.71
N VAL A 110 5.55 -15.62 -2.87
CA VAL A 110 5.48 -14.23 -3.35
C VAL A 110 4.94 -14.18 -4.79
N ILE A 111 5.46 -15.01 -5.68
CA ILE A 111 5.03 -15.07 -7.09
C ILE A 111 3.55 -15.48 -7.18
N ASN A 112 3.12 -16.52 -6.46
CA ASN A 112 1.73 -16.98 -6.49
C ASN A 112 0.76 -15.90 -5.98
N LYS A 113 1.13 -15.16 -4.93
CA LYS A 113 0.35 -14.00 -4.45
C LYS A 113 0.25 -12.90 -5.51
N LYS A 114 1.32 -12.65 -6.25
CA LYS A 114 1.36 -11.64 -7.32
C LYS A 114 0.58 -12.09 -8.56
N LEU A 115 0.65 -13.37 -8.92
CA LEU A 115 -0.14 -13.96 -10.01
C LEU A 115 -1.63 -13.95 -9.71
N SER A 116 -2.05 -14.27 -8.47
CA SER A 116 -3.47 -14.20 -8.10
C SER A 116 -4.01 -12.77 -8.16
N LEU A 117 -3.22 -11.79 -7.72
CA LEU A 117 -3.54 -10.37 -7.89
C LEU A 117 -3.65 -9.99 -9.38
N LEU A 118 -2.70 -10.43 -10.21
CA LEU A 118 -2.72 -10.15 -11.65
C LEU A 118 -3.94 -10.77 -12.35
N GLN A 119 -4.35 -11.99 -11.96
CA GLN A 119 -5.56 -12.62 -12.46
C GLN A 119 -6.82 -11.82 -12.08
N ASN A 120 -6.87 -11.29 -10.86
CA ASN A 120 -7.95 -10.40 -10.44
C ASN A 120 -7.96 -9.08 -11.25
N ILE A 121 -6.79 -8.46 -11.47
CA ILE A 121 -6.71 -7.26 -12.32
C ILE A 121 -7.16 -7.57 -13.75
N ARG A 122 -6.80 -8.74 -14.28
CA ARG A 122 -7.22 -9.18 -15.61
C ARG A 122 -8.73 -9.36 -15.73
N SER A 123 -9.39 -9.94 -14.72
CA SER A 123 -10.85 -10.07 -14.74
C SER A 123 -11.56 -8.72 -14.63
N LEU A 124 -11.02 -7.78 -13.84
CA LEU A 124 -11.55 -6.41 -13.73
C LEU A 124 -11.39 -5.61 -15.03
N THR A 125 -10.28 -5.79 -15.74
CA THR A 125 -10.02 -5.10 -17.02
C THR A 125 -10.86 -5.67 -18.17
N SER A 126 -11.30 -6.93 -18.08
CA SER A 126 -12.23 -7.57 -19.04
C SER A 126 -13.70 -7.51 -18.62
N GLY A 127 -14.06 -6.73 -17.60
CA GLY A 127 -15.45 -6.59 -17.13
C GLY A 127 -16.12 -7.87 -16.60
N THR A 128 -15.37 -8.96 -16.40
CA THR A 128 -15.89 -10.25 -15.90
C THR A 128 -15.65 -10.43 -14.41
N GLY A 129 -14.79 -9.61 -13.82
CA GLY A 129 -14.46 -9.62 -12.41
C GLY A 129 -15.51 -8.90 -11.58
N ASN A 130 -16.03 -9.55 -10.54
CA ASN A 130 -16.65 -8.85 -9.42
C ASN A 130 -15.53 -8.28 -8.53
N ASN A 131 -15.70 -7.09 -7.94
CA ASN A 131 -14.77 -6.50 -6.97
C ASN A 131 -14.68 -7.39 -5.71
N LEU A 132 -13.85 -8.43 -5.78
CA LEU A 132 -13.87 -9.58 -4.88
C LEU A 132 -12.80 -9.54 -3.79
N ASN A 133 -12.22 -8.38 -3.49
CA ASN A 133 -11.40 -8.24 -2.27
C ASN A 133 -12.26 -7.68 -1.12
N PRO A 134 -12.88 -8.56 -0.28
CA PRO A 134 -13.40 -8.16 1.03
C PRO A 134 -12.28 -7.87 2.04
N GLY A 135 -11.02 -7.95 1.60
CA GLY A 135 -9.85 -7.57 2.38
C GLY A 135 -9.82 -6.09 2.75
N LYS A 136 -8.75 -5.71 3.45
CA LYS A 136 -8.51 -4.31 3.84
C LYS A 136 -8.51 -3.44 2.58
N LYS A 137 -9.40 -2.44 2.55
CA LYS A 137 -9.45 -1.44 1.50
C LYS A 137 -8.26 -0.50 1.63
N GLU A 138 -7.54 -0.29 0.54
CA GLU A 138 -6.29 0.46 0.52
C GLU A 138 -6.44 1.78 -0.23
N LEU A 139 -5.59 2.73 0.15
CA LEU A 139 -5.46 4.02 -0.52
C LEU A 139 -4.13 4.04 -1.26
N TYR A 140 -4.21 4.16 -2.57
CA TYR A 140 -3.08 4.18 -3.46
C TYR A 140 -2.79 5.60 -3.94
N PHE A 141 -1.56 5.86 -4.33
CA PHE A 141 -1.22 6.97 -5.21
C PHE A 141 -0.51 6.42 -6.45
N PRO A 142 -0.95 6.80 -7.66
CA PRO A 142 -0.23 6.45 -8.88
C PRO A 142 1.10 7.19 -8.95
N VAL A 143 2.17 6.45 -9.23
CA VAL A 143 3.52 6.96 -9.46
C VAL A 143 4.00 6.62 -10.86
N ILE A 144 4.89 7.46 -11.37
CA ILE A 144 5.53 7.30 -12.66
C ILE A 144 7.03 7.24 -12.38
N GLU A 145 7.64 6.12 -12.76
CA GLU A 145 9.09 6.00 -12.74
C GLU A 145 9.66 6.71 -13.95
N GLN A 146 10.69 7.53 -13.74
CA GLN A 146 11.31 8.34 -14.78
C GLN A 146 12.82 8.07 -14.85
N ARG A 147 13.34 8.11 -16.08
CA ARG A 147 14.77 8.08 -16.39
C ARG A 147 15.10 9.30 -17.25
N ASP A 148 15.98 10.17 -16.79
CA ASP A 148 16.33 11.40 -17.50
C ASP A 148 15.10 12.22 -17.92
N ASN A 149 14.09 12.30 -17.03
CA ASN A 149 12.77 12.92 -17.23
C ASN A 149 11.85 12.22 -18.26
N ILE A 150 12.22 11.04 -18.73
CA ILE A 150 11.39 10.23 -19.64
C ILE A 150 10.64 9.19 -18.80
N PRO A 151 9.29 9.13 -18.86
CA PRO A 151 8.50 8.09 -18.22
C PRO A 151 8.89 6.69 -18.73
N VAL A 152 9.17 5.78 -17.80
CA VAL A 152 9.61 4.40 -18.09
C VAL A 152 8.47 3.41 -17.82
N CYS A 153 7.84 3.54 -16.67
CA CYS A 153 6.69 2.75 -16.25
C CYS A 153 5.86 3.53 -15.24
N SER A 154 4.66 3.04 -14.99
CA SER A 154 3.77 3.55 -13.96
C SER A 154 3.29 2.39 -13.08
N PHE A 155 2.99 2.67 -11.83
CA PHE A 155 2.43 1.69 -10.90
C PHE A 155 1.70 2.39 -9.76
N LEU A 156 1.00 1.62 -8.93
CA LEU A 156 0.38 2.11 -7.71
C LEU A 156 1.28 1.86 -6.50
N GLU A 157 1.38 2.86 -5.65
CA GLU A 157 2.11 2.77 -4.39
C GLU A 157 1.20 3.12 -3.21
N THR A 158 1.59 2.70 -2.01
CA THR A 158 0.93 3.07 -0.75
C THR A 158 1.92 3.71 0.21
N ILE A 159 1.37 4.55 1.09
CA ILE A 159 2.11 5.21 2.15
C ILE A 159 1.61 4.66 3.47
N THR A 160 2.54 4.35 4.37
CA THR A 160 2.23 4.02 5.76
C THR A 160 2.44 5.25 6.62
N LEU A 161 1.38 5.67 7.33
CA LEU A 161 1.42 6.81 8.24
C LEU A 161 1.22 6.37 9.69
N ARG A 162 1.97 6.99 10.59
CA ARG A 162 1.78 6.85 12.03
C ARG A 162 1.87 8.21 12.70
N ILE A 163 0.84 8.55 13.46
CA ILE A 163 0.78 9.78 14.25
C ILE A 163 0.80 9.40 15.73
N ILE A 164 1.74 9.98 16.47
CA ILE A 164 1.95 9.74 17.90
C ILE A 164 1.77 11.06 18.64
N LYS A 165 0.98 11.07 19.72
CA LYS A 165 0.88 12.23 20.60
C LYS A 165 2.20 12.40 21.35
N SER A 166 2.73 13.61 21.37
CA SER A 166 4.01 13.95 21.98
C SER A 166 3.90 15.21 22.81
N ASP A 167 4.76 15.31 23.83
CA ASP A 167 4.95 16.54 24.61
C ASP A 167 6.01 17.46 23.95
N LYS A 168 6.80 16.90 23.04
CA LYS A 168 7.85 17.61 22.28
C LYS A 168 7.26 18.34 21.07
N PRO A 169 7.96 19.36 20.51
CA PRO A 169 7.56 20.00 19.25
C PRO A 169 7.26 18.98 18.15
N ALA A 170 6.36 19.35 17.23
CA ALA A 170 6.00 18.45 16.14
C ALA A 170 7.23 18.07 15.33
N ALA A 171 7.43 16.77 15.14
CA ALA A 171 8.55 16.21 14.40
C ALA A 171 8.00 15.37 13.25
N PHE A 172 8.53 15.60 12.05
CA PHE A 172 8.18 14.85 10.84
C PHE A 172 9.35 13.95 10.46
N LEU A 173 9.15 12.65 10.59
CA LEU A 173 10.12 11.62 10.22
C LEU A 173 9.65 10.98 8.92
N ILE A 174 10.44 11.11 7.85
CA ILE A 174 10.07 10.64 6.51
C ILE A 174 11.10 9.59 6.07
N PHE A 175 10.61 8.42 5.64
CA PHE A 175 11.43 7.29 5.23
C PHE A 175 11.05 6.84 3.81
N PRO A 176 12.01 6.69 2.89
CA PRO A 176 13.45 6.95 3.05
C PRO A 176 13.78 8.46 3.11
N ALA A 177 14.87 8.81 3.79
CA ALA A 177 15.37 10.18 3.88
C ALA A 177 16.51 10.38 2.87
N ASN A 178 16.21 10.85 1.66
CA ASN A 178 17.22 11.11 0.62
C ASN A 178 17.50 12.62 0.47
N ASN A 179 18.75 13.01 0.74
CA ASN A 179 19.19 14.35 1.17
C ASN A 179 18.73 15.58 0.35
N ALA A 180 18.46 15.47 -0.96
CA ALA A 180 18.09 16.62 -1.79
C ALA A 180 16.57 16.84 -1.90
N ALA A 181 15.78 15.77 -2.04
CA ALA A 181 14.32 15.84 -2.15
C ALA A 181 13.61 15.95 -0.78
N VAL A 182 14.34 15.78 0.33
CA VAL A 182 13.74 15.77 1.69
C VAL A 182 13.01 17.07 2.01
N ASN A 183 13.50 18.24 1.60
CA ASN A 183 12.90 19.51 2.00
C ASN A 183 11.54 19.76 1.33
N GLU A 184 11.44 19.49 0.02
CA GLU A 184 10.17 19.61 -0.72
C GLU A 184 9.16 18.59 -0.21
N LEU A 185 9.58 17.32 -0.10
CA LEU A 185 8.78 16.24 0.45
C LEU A 185 8.29 16.56 1.86
N LYS A 186 9.16 17.09 2.71
CA LYS A 186 8.81 17.51 4.08
C LYS A 186 7.81 18.67 4.08
N SER A 187 8.03 19.69 3.25
CA SER A 187 7.08 20.80 3.10
C SER A 187 5.69 20.30 2.71
N GLN A 188 5.62 19.38 1.75
CA GLN A 188 4.37 18.81 1.30
C GLN A 188 3.69 17.95 2.38
N VAL A 189 4.44 17.16 3.12
CA VAL A 189 3.95 16.39 4.29
C VAL A 189 3.40 17.33 5.35
N GLU A 190 4.10 18.43 5.65
CA GLU A 190 3.67 19.45 6.62
C GLU A 190 2.39 20.15 6.17
N LYS A 191 2.30 20.57 4.91
CA LYS A 191 1.09 21.16 4.31
C LYS A 191 -0.10 20.21 4.38
N ALA A 192 0.09 18.95 3.98
CA ALA A 192 -0.94 17.93 4.02
C ALA A 192 -1.42 17.65 5.46
N PHE A 193 -0.48 17.54 6.41
CA PHE A 193 -0.79 17.33 7.81
C PHE A 193 -1.55 18.52 8.42
N ASN A 194 -1.12 19.75 8.16
CA ASN A 194 -1.78 20.95 8.69
C ASN A 194 -3.19 21.11 8.12
N THR A 195 -3.38 20.83 6.83
CA THR A 195 -4.70 20.81 6.19
C THR A 195 -5.60 19.76 6.83
N ALA A 196 -5.11 18.52 6.94
CA ALA A 196 -5.85 17.43 7.58
C ALA A 196 -6.20 17.74 9.04
N ARG A 197 -5.29 18.37 9.78
CA ARG A 197 -5.48 18.76 11.18
C ARG A 197 -6.55 19.84 11.31
N LYS A 198 -6.53 20.86 10.45
CA LYS A 198 -7.57 21.88 10.40
C LYS A 198 -8.95 21.25 10.21
N LEU A 199 -9.07 20.32 9.25
CA LEU A 199 -10.32 19.61 8.95
C LEU A 199 -10.77 18.65 10.07
N ALA A 200 -9.86 17.86 10.61
CA ALA A 200 -10.19 16.84 11.61
C ALA A 200 -10.55 17.43 12.97
N LEU A 201 -10.07 18.64 13.27
CA LEU A 201 -10.19 19.28 14.58
C LEU A 201 -10.99 20.58 14.56
N GLU A 202 -11.59 20.92 13.42
CA GLU A 202 -12.43 22.10 13.28
C GLU A 202 -13.51 22.15 14.37
N GLY A 203 -13.67 23.32 14.99
CA GLY A 203 -14.63 23.52 16.08
C GLY A 203 -14.19 23.06 17.47
N ARG A 204 -12.96 22.53 17.65
CA ARG A 204 -12.43 22.20 18.98
C ARG A 204 -11.61 23.37 19.57
N LYS A 205 -12.02 23.85 20.74
CA LYS A 205 -11.32 24.93 21.48
C LYS A 205 -9.93 24.55 22.01
N TYR A 206 -9.57 23.26 22.08
CA TYR A 206 -8.38 22.79 22.79
C TYR A 206 -7.76 21.54 22.16
N ASP A 207 -7.08 21.68 21.02
CA ASP A 207 -6.06 20.70 20.63
C ASP A 207 -4.66 21.32 20.67
N ASN A 208 -4.14 21.46 21.90
CA ASN A 208 -2.73 21.81 22.14
C ASN A 208 -1.81 20.58 22.06
N ASN A 209 -2.33 19.43 21.61
CA ASN A 209 -1.49 18.24 21.45
C ASN A 209 -0.43 18.52 20.39
N ARG A 210 0.80 18.13 20.69
CA ARG A 210 1.86 18.07 19.69
C ARG A 210 1.92 16.66 19.15
N TYR A 211 2.34 16.53 17.90
CA TYR A 211 2.31 15.26 17.18
C TYR A 211 3.68 14.95 16.61
N GLU A 212 4.14 13.72 16.83
CA GLU A 212 5.21 13.13 16.04
C GLU A 212 4.56 12.36 14.88
N VAL A 213 4.98 12.71 13.67
CA VAL A 213 4.41 12.20 12.42
C VAL A 213 5.48 11.39 11.70
N ILE A 214 5.20 10.12 11.47
CA ILE A 214 6.09 9.20 10.76
C ILE A 214 5.42 8.83 9.45
N VAL A 215 6.11 9.12 8.34
CA VAL A 215 5.72 8.80 6.97
C VAL A 215 6.69 7.78 6.42
N THR A 216 6.18 6.63 5.99
CA THR A 216 7.00 5.59 5.36
C THR A 216 6.45 5.27 3.98
N PHE A 217 7.27 5.50 2.97
CA PHE A 217 7.05 5.04 1.60
C PHE A 217 7.49 3.58 1.49
N ASN A 218 6.74 2.77 0.75
CA ASN A 218 7.03 1.33 0.66
C ASN A 218 8.30 1.05 -0.15
N ASN A 219 8.51 1.76 -1.25
CA ASN A 219 9.74 1.67 -2.01
C ASN A 219 10.82 2.55 -1.36
N SER A 220 11.67 1.90 -0.54
CA SER A 220 12.76 2.53 0.20
C SER A 220 13.95 2.97 -0.66
N ARG A 221 13.97 2.59 -1.94
CA ARG A 221 15.06 2.90 -2.88
C ARG A 221 14.70 4.02 -3.86
N ALA A 222 13.45 4.48 -3.86
CA ALA A 222 12.97 5.51 -4.76
C ALA A 222 13.22 6.92 -4.21
N ASP A 223 13.60 7.82 -5.13
CA ASP A 223 13.58 9.27 -4.92
C ASP A 223 12.23 9.79 -5.41
N TYR A 224 11.37 10.26 -4.48
CA TYR A 224 10.07 10.81 -4.83
C TYR A 224 10.17 12.30 -5.12
N VAL A 225 9.57 12.73 -6.23
CA VAL A 225 9.56 14.12 -6.68
C VAL A 225 8.13 14.53 -7.07
N GLY A 226 7.81 15.80 -6.81
CA GLY A 226 6.56 16.46 -7.22
C GLY A 226 5.40 16.32 -6.24
N ASP A 227 4.40 17.20 -6.39
CA ASP A 227 3.36 17.38 -5.35
C ASP A 227 2.16 16.43 -5.46
N SER A 228 2.19 15.52 -6.43
CA SER A 228 1.00 14.78 -6.87
C SER A 228 0.41 13.76 -5.88
N PHE A 229 1.02 13.54 -4.72
CA PHE A 229 0.53 12.68 -3.64
C PHE A 229 -0.01 13.46 -2.42
N GLY A 230 -0.06 14.81 -2.49
CA GLY A 230 -0.54 15.66 -1.39
C GLY A 230 -1.99 15.37 -0.99
N LEU A 231 -2.85 15.06 -1.97
CA LEU A 231 -4.24 14.67 -1.74
C LEU A 231 -4.36 13.36 -0.94
N LEU A 232 -3.58 12.34 -1.32
CA LEU A 232 -3.53 11.07 -0.59
C LEU A 232 -3.09 11.29 0.87
N LEU A 233 -1.99 12.03 1.07
CA LEU A 233 -1.45 12.29 2.41
C LEU A 233 -2.46 13.01 3.29
N THR A 234 -3.10 14.06 2.77
CA THR A 234 -4.09 14.83 3.53
C THR A 234 -5.24 13.93 3.97
N LEU A 235 -5.76 13.08 3.09
CA LEU A 235 -6.83 12.14 3.44
C LEU A 235 -6.36 11.11 4.48
N GLN A 236 -5.19 10.50 4.30
CA GLN A 236 -4.69 9.52 5.28
C GLN A 236 -4.41 10.17 6.65
N PHE A 237 -3.84 11.38 6.69
CA PHE A 237 -3.66 12.12 7.94
C PHE A 237 -5.00 12.43 8.60
N TYR A 238 -6.01 12.82 7.83
CA TYR A 238 -7.34 13.07 8.36
C TYR A 238 -7.92 11.82 9.03
N LEU A 239 -7.86 10.67 8.35
CA LEU A 239 -8.33 9.39 8.89
C LEU A 239 -7.59 9.00 10.18
N GLU A 240 -6.27 9.13 10.21
CA GLU A 240 -5.44 8.82 11.39
C GLU A 240 -5.69 9.80 12.56
N LEU A 241 -5.79 11.10 12.29
CA LEU A 241 -6.13 12.10 13.30
C LEU A 241 -7.52 11.86 13.88
N CYS A 242 -8.49 11.51 13.04
CA CYS A 242 -9.82 11.17 13.51
C CYS A 242 -9.82 9.88 14.35
N ARG A 243 -9.02 8.87 13.98
CA ARG A 243 -8.84 7.64 14.78
C ARG A 243 -8.30 7.93 16.17
N ILE A 244 -7.39 8.91 16.29
CA ILE A 244 -6.81 9.34 17.56
C ILE A 244 -7.78 10.21 18.37
N SER A 245 -8.50 11.12 17.71
CA SER A 245 -9.31 12.17 18.35
C SER A 245 -10.77 11.76 18.60
N TYR A 246 -11.27 10.74 17.90
CA TYR A 246 -12.63 10.21 17.98
C TYR A 246 -12.61 8.68 18.11
N PRO A 247 -12.10 8.13 19.22
CA PRO A 247 -11.92 6.68 19.38
C PRO A 247 -13.23 5.87 19.30
N ALA A 248 -14.39 6.52 19.44
CA ALA A 248 -15.70 5.89 19.32
C ALA A 248 -16.16 5.65 17.87
N ILE A 249 -15.49 6.28 16.89
CA ILE A 249 -15.81 6.20 15.47
C ILE A 249 -14.65 5.52 14.76
N ASN A 250 -14.97 4.67 13.79
CA ASN A 250 -14.03 4.12 12.84
C ASN A 250 -14.29 4.78 11.48
N LEU A 251 -13.27 5.44 10.94
CA LEU A 251 -13.29 5.99 9.58
C LEU A 251 -12.35 5.15 8.74
N THR A 252 -12.86 4.53 7.69
CA THR A 252 -12.07 3.68 6.78
C THR A 252 -12.49 3.90 5.33
N PRO A 253 -11.58 3.67 4.37
CA PRO A 253 -11.95 3.60 2.97
C PRO A 253 -13.04 2.55 2.74
N ALA A 254 -14.06 2.88 1.95
CA ALA A 254 -15.13 1.97 1.55
C ALA A 254 -14.67 0.96 0.49
N VAL A 255 -13.69 1.37 -0.30
CA VAL A 255 -13.24 0.74 -1.54
C VAL A 255 -11.75 0.99 -1.72
N ASN A 256 -11.12 0.20 -2.59
CA ASN A 256 -9.77 0.50 -3.05
C ASN A 256 -9.83 1.75 -3.93
N MET A 257 -9.03 2.76 -3.62
CA MET A 257 -9.03 3.99 -4.41
C MET A 257 -7.64 4.56 -4.59
N SER A 258 -7.40 5.06 -5.80
CA SER A 258 -6.20 5.80 -6.17
C SER A 258 -6.46 7.30 -6.05
N LEU A 259 -5.54 8.04 -5.45
CA LEU A 259 -5.64 9.49 -5.30
C LEU A 259 -4.42 10.16 -5.91
N THR A 260 -4.63 11.21 -6.69
CA THR A 260 -3.54 12.08 -7.13
C THR A 260 -4.00 13.53 -7.17
N GLY A 261 -3.11 14.42 -6.79
CA GLY A 261 -3.32 15.86 -6.71
C GLY A 261 -2.38 16.46 -5.69
N GLY A 262 -1.85 17.64 -5.96
CA GLY A 262 -1.18 18.44 -4.94
C GLY A 262 -2.20 19.12 -4.03
N ILE A 263 -1.71 19.68 -2.93
CA ILE A 263 -2.53 20.48 -2.00
C ILE A 263 -1.83 21.81 -1.80
N ASP A 264 -2.55 22.91 -2.00
CA ASP A 264 -2.07 24.26 -1.73
C ASP A 264 -2.21 24.65 -0.24
N GLU A 265 -1.81 25.87 0.11
CA GLU A 265 -1.84 26.38 1.49
C GLU A 265 -3.27 26.56 2.03
N GLU A 266 -4.25 26.72 1.15
CA GLU A 266 -5.65 26.82 1.50
C GLU A 266 -6.33 25.45 1.66
N GLY A 267 -5.65 24.35 1.30
CA GLY A 267 -6.18 23.00 1.33
C GLY A 267 -6.89 22.57 0.04
N ARG A 268 -6.77 23.35 -1.04
CA ARG A 268 -7.37 23.04 -2.33
C ARG A 268 -6.49 22.08 -3.12
N VAL A 269 -7.14 21.24 -3.92
CA VAL A 269 -6.48 20.27 -4.79
C VAL A 269 -6.00 20.97 -6.06
N ILE A 270 -4.67 20.99 -6.25
CA ILE A 270 -4.04 21.62 -7.42
C ILE A 270 -3.87 20.65 -8.59
N LYS A 271 -3.94 21.21 -9.78
CA LYS A 271 -3.74 20.55 -11.07
C LYS A 271 -2.34 19.94 -11.18
N ILE A 272 -2.23 18.76 -11.80
CA ILE A 272 -0.95 18.09 -12.10
C ILE A 272 -0.55 18.27 -13.57
N GLY A 273 -1.53 18.25 -14.48
CA GLY A 273 -1.29 18.32 -15.92
C GLY A 273 -1.80 17.09 -16.67
N LYS A 274 -2.39 17.34 -17.84
CA LYS A 274 -3.11 16.34 -18.65
C LYS A 274 -2.27 15.10 -18.98
N ASP A 275 -1.03 15.29 -19.42
CA ASP A 275 -0.19 14.17 -19.89
C ASP A 275 0.20 13.23 -18.75
N LEU A 276 0.56 13.79 -17.59
CA LEU A 276 0.86 13.00 -16.39
C LEU A 276 -0.38 12.30 -15.84
N ILE A 277 -1.55 12.97 -15.86
CA ILE A 277 -2.80 12.36 -15.43
C ILE A 277 -3.16 11.17 -16.31
N LYS A 278 -2.93 11.21 -17.63
CA LYS A 278 -3.18 10.05 -18.51
C LYS A 278 -2.39 8.82 -18.07
N LEU A 279 -1.09 8.97 -17.82
CA LEU A 279 -0.24 7.88 -17.35
C LEU A 279 -0.69 7.35 -15.97
N LYS A 280 -1.11 8.25 -15.08
CA LYS A 280 -1.62 7.86 -13.75
C LYS A 280 -3.00 7.18 -13.81
N LEU A 281 -3.86 7.59 -14.74
CA LEU A 281 -5.14 6.92 -15.01
C LEU A 281 -4.92 5.52 -15.55
N GLU A 282 -3.95 5.35 -16.45
CA GLU A 282 -3.56 4.04 -16.97
C GLU A 282 -3.08 3.12 -15.85
N ALA A 283 -2.21 3.61 -14.94
CA ALA A 283 -1.81 2.85 -13.76
C ALA A 283 -3.00 2.45 -12.86
N ALA A 284 -3.97 3.35 -12.66
CA ALA A 284 -5.17 2.99 -11.89
C ALA A 284 -6.07 2.00 -12.63
N ALA A 285 -6.16 2.07 -13.96
CA ALA A 285 -6.91 1.12 -14.77
C ALA A 285 -6.34 -0.30 -14.68
N PHE A 286 -5.01 -0.41 -14.64
CA PHE A 286 -4.26 -1.64 -14.43
C PHE A 286 -4.14 -2.06 -12.96
N SER A 287 -5.16 -1.78 -12.15
CA SER A 287 -5.16 -2.11 -10.73
C SER A 287 -6.52 -2.57 -10.24
N ASP A 288 -6.54 -2.98 -8.97
CA ASP A 288 -7.74 -3.27 -8.21
C ASP A 288 -8.40 -2.03 -7.59
N SER A 289 -8.03 -0.81 -8.03
CA SER A 289 -8.69 0.44 -7.62
C SER A 289 -10.08 0.57 -8.24
N GLU A 290 -11.11 0.76 -7.44
CA GLU A 290 -12.48 0.96 -7.95
C GLU A 290 -12.71 2.42 -8.38
N PHE A 291 -11.99 3.34 -7.72
CA PHE A 291 -12.04 4.77 -7.99
C PHE A 291 -10.64 5.33 -8.21
N ILE A 292 -10.55 6.34 -9.08
CA ILE A 292 -9.43 7.26 -9.11
C ILE A 292 -9.92 8.69 -8.91
N ILE A 293 -9.31 9.37 -7.94
CA ILE A 293 -9.64 10.72 -7.55
C ILE A 293 -8.53 11.64 -8.05
N ILE A 294 -8.92 12.63 -8.85
CA ILE A 294 -8.01 13.56 -9.54
C ILE A 294 -8.43 15.02 -9.30
N PRO A 295 -7.57 16.01 -9.58
CA PRO A 295 -7.96 17.41 -9.52
C PRO A 295 -9.12 17.71 -10.46
N ARG A 296 -10.07 18.54 -10.02
CA ARG A 296 -11.26 18.92 -10.81
C ARG A 296 -10.89 19.54 -12.15
N GLU A 297 -9.81 20.32 -12.19
CA GLU A 297 -9.33 20.96 -13.42
C GLU A 297 -8.83 19.92 -14.43
N ASP A 298 -7.97 19.00 -13.99
CA ASP A 298 -7.51 17.89 -14.84
C ASP A 298 -8.69 17.06 -15.33
N HIS A 299 -9.66 16.75 -14.47
CA HIS A 299 -10.89 16.04 -14.86
C HIS A 299 -11.66 16.73 -15.99
N ARG A 300 -11.74 18.07 -15.98
CA ARG A 300 -12.43 18.84 -17.03
C ARG A 300 -11.67 18.82 -18.36
N GLU A 301 -10.35 18.64 -18.33
CA GLU A 301 -9.49 18.62 -19.52
C GLU A 301 -9.35 17.23 -20.16
N LEU A 302 -9.77 16.18 -19.45
CA LEU A 302 -9.86 14.84 -19.99
C LEU A 302 -10.96 14.75 -21.04
N GLY A 303 -10.65 14.10 -22.16
CA GLY A 303 -11.64 13.80 -23.18
C GLY A 303 -12.55 12.65 -22.75
N PHE A 304 -13.65 12.48 -23.48
CA PHE A 304 -14.59 11.37 -23.27
C PHE A 304 -13.88 10.00 -23.29
N ARG A 305 -12.96 9.78 -24.23
CA ARG A 305 -12.25 8.49 -24.33
C ARG A 305 -11.43 8.18 -23.09
N GLU A 306 -10.73 9.18 -22.54
CA GLU A 306 -9.93 9.01 -21.33
C GLU A 306 -10.79 8.76 -20.09
N ILE A 307 -12.03 9.28 -20.09
CA ILE A 307 -12.96 9.08 -18.98
C ILE A 307 -13.60 7.69 -19.03
N TYR A 308 -13.97 7.21 -20.21
CA TYR A 308 -14.75 5.99 -20.39
C TYR A 308 -13.91 4.76 -20.80
N SER A 309 -12.64 4.94 -21.17
CA SER A 309 -11.74 3.84 -21.53
C SER A 309 -10.31 4.16 -21.06
N PRO A 310 -10.09 4.28 -19.74
CA PRO A 310 -8.76 4.58 -19.20
C PRO A 310 -7.79 3.43 -19.56
N GLY A 311 -6.64 3.77 -20.15
CA GLY A 311 -5.66 2.80 -20.62
C GLY A 311 -6.09 1.95 -21.83
N GLY A 312 -7.22 2.26 -22.48
CA GLY A 312 -7.71 1.49 -23.63
C GLY A 312 -8.52 0.24 -23.28
N TYR A 313 -9.02 0.13 -22.04
CA TYR A 313 -9.86 -0.99 -21.57
C TYR A 313 -11.30 -0.51 -21.39
N PRO A 314 -12.16 -0.58 -22.42
CA PRO A 314 -13.53 -0.05 -22.35
C PRO A 314 -14.43 -0.82 -21.38
N GLU A 315 -14.10 -2.07 -21.09
CA GLU A 315 -14.85 -2.92 -20.14
C GLU A 315 -14.45 -2.66 -18.69
N ARG A 316 -13.41 -1.85 -18.45
CA ARG A 316 -12.95 -1.51 -17.11
C ARG A 316 -13.86 -0.47 -16.47
N GLU A 317 -14.61 -0.87 -15.45
CA GLU A 317 -15.47 0.03 -14.67
C GLU A 317 -14.70 0.87 -13.63
N LEU A 318 -13.62 1.55 -14.04
CA LEU A 318 -12.91 2.48 -13.15
C LEU A 318 -13.66 3.80 -13.07
N LYS A 319 -14.09 4.20 -11.87
CA LYS A 319 -14.80 5.47 -11.68
C LYS A 319 -13.83 6.61 -11.44
N ILE A 320 -13.88 7.63 -12.29
CA ILE A 320 -13.03 8.82 -12.17
C ILE A 320 -13.82 9.94 -11.48
N ILE A 321 -13.25 10.53 -10.44
CA ILE A 321 -13.88 11.63 -9.69
C ILE A 321 -12.92 12.83 -9.68
N GLY A 322 -13.37 13.95 -10.23
CA GLY A 322 -12.70 15.23 -10.07
C GLY A 322 -13.09 15.89 -8.74
N VAL A 323 -12.12 16.34 -7.95
CA VAL A 323 -12.34 17.04 -6.66
C VAL A 323 -11.60 18.36 -6.57
N THR A 324 -12.13 19.31 -5.80
CA THR A 324 -11.44 20.58 -5.49
C THR A 324 -10.83 20.60 -4.09
N GLY A 325 -11.24 19.70 -3.21
CA GLY A 325 -10.84 19.64 -1.81
C GLY A 325 -11.02 18.23 -1.24
N VAL A 326 -10.39 17.96 -0.09
CA VAL A 326 -10.45 16.66 0.58
C VAL A 326 -11.83 16.42 1.22
N GLU A 327 -12.51 17.50 1.58
CA GLU A 327 -13.85 17.51 2.15
C GLU A 327 -14.87 16.84 1.22
N GLU A 328 -14.73 17.02 -0.10
CA GLU A 328 -15.58 16.35 -1.10
C GLU A 328 -15.45 14.82 -1.02
N ILE A 329 -14.26 14.31 -0.69
CA ILE A 329 -14.00 12.88 -0.53
C ILE A 329 -14.57 12.39 0.81
N ILE A 330 -14.31 13.12 1.89
CA ILE A 330 -14.74 12.76 3.25
C ILE A 330 -16.27 12.69 3.35
N ASN A 331 -16.98 13.58 2.66
CA ASN A 331 -18.44 13.66 2.71
C ASN A 331 -19.14 12.56 1.88
N ARG A 332 -18.39 11.79 1.07
CA ARG A 332 -18.91 10.75 0.20
C ARG A 332 -18.90 9.38 0.87
N ARG A 333 -20.10 8.84 1.12
CA ARG A 333 -20.31 7.55 1.81
C ARG A 333 -19.95 6.34 0.96
N ASP A 334 -19.88 6.50 -0.34
CA ASP A 334 -19.36 5.51 -1.29
C ASP A 334 -17.82 5.44 -1.29
N LEU A 335 -17.14 6.43 -0.70
CA LEU A 335 -15.67 6.48 -0.61
C LEU A 335 -15.17 6.25 0.82
N ILE A 336 -15.85 6.81 1.83
CA ILE A 336 -15.48 6.72 3.24
C ILE A 336 -16.64 6.15 4.06
N VAL A 337 -16.36 5.03 4.74
CA VAL A 337 -17.27 4.39 5.69
C VAL A 337 -17.05 4.98 7.07
N ILE A 338 -18.16 5.30 7.74
CA ILE A 338 -18.18 5.81 9.12
C ILE A 338 -18.98 4.85 9.98
N GLU A 339 -18.29 4.14 10.85
CA GLU A 339 -18.89 3.14 11.74
C GLU A 339 -18.71 3.52 13.20
N LYS A 340 -19.75 3.27 14.02
CA LYS A 340 -19.61 3.36 15.47
C LYS A 340 -18.95 2.10 16.01
N LYS A 341 -17.90 2.24 16.82
CA LYS A 341 -17.29 1.09 17.47
C LYS A 341 -18.18 0.54 18.59
N PRO A 342 -18.38 -0.79 18.67
CA PRO A 342 -19.12 -1.39 19.77
C PRO A 342 -18.45 -1.09 21.12
N ALA A 343 -19.24 -0.94 22.18
CA ALA A 343 -18.74 -0.57 23.52
C ALA A 343 -17.66 -1.53 24.04
N VAL A 344 -17.83 -2.83 23.83
CA VAL A 344 -16.88 -3.87 24.26
C VAL A 344 -15.50 -3.64 23.64
N ARG A 345 -15.44 -3.37 22.33
CA ARG A 345 -14.16 -3.11 21.64
C ARG A 345 -13.49 -1.83 22.16
N ARG A 346 -14.27 -0.80 22.50
CA ARG A 346 -13.76 0.44 23.12
C ARG A 346 -13.12 0.17 24.48
N ILE A 347 -13.76 -0.66 25.31
CA ILE A 347 -13.23 -1.05 26.63
C ILE A 347 -11.94 -1.86 26.48
N LEU A 348 -11.90 -2.82 25.56
CA LEU A 348 -10.69 -3.62 25.30
C LEU A 348 -9.52 -2.77 24.81
N GLU A 349 -9.74 -1.90 23.82
CA GLU A 349 -8.71 -0.98 23.31
C GLU A 349 -8.21 -0.03 24.42
N ALA A 350 -9.12 0.46 25.28
CA ALA A 350 -8.75 1.29 26.43
C ALA A 350 -7.96 0.50 27.47
N SER A 351 -8.33 -0.75 27.75
CA SER A 351 -7.63 -1.64 28.70
C SER A 351 -6.19 -1.89 28.27
N VAL A 352 -5.95 -2.16 26.98
CA VAL A 352 -4.59 -2.35 26.46
C VAL A 352 -3.77 -1.06 26.55
N ARG A 353 -4.37 0.09 26.19
CA ARG A 353 -3.67 1.39 26.20
C ARG A 353 -3.35 1.87 27.61
N HIS A 354 -4.21 1.57 28.57
CA HIS A 354 -4.19 2.09 29.93
C HIS A 354 -4.17 0.96 30.95
N SER A 355 -3.36 -0.07 30.69
CA SER A 355 -3.35 -1.35 31.43
C SER A 355 -3.19 -1.19 32.94
N ARG A 356 -2.34 -0.26 33.39
CA ARG A 356 -2.12 0.02 34.82
C ARG A 356 -3.36 0.62 35.49
N THR A 357 -3.94 1.65 34.90
CA THR A 357 -5.18 2.28 35.37
C THR A 357 -6.37 1.34 35.29
N PHE A 358 -6.43 0.50 34.24
CA PHE A 358 -7.45 -0.53 34.13
C PHE A 358 -7.31 -1.56 35.26
N LEU A 359 -6.09 -2.05 35.52
CA LEU A 359 -5.81 -2.95 36.64
C LEU A 359 -6.23 -2.34 37.98
N LEU A 360 -5.87 -1.09 38.24
CA LEU A 360 -6.29 -0.36 39.45
C LEU A 360 -7.82 -0.25 39.55
N SER A 361 -8.52 0.04 38.44
CA SER A 361 -9.98 0.11 38.43
C SER A 361 -10.63 -1.24 38.75
N VAL A 362 -10.05 -2.35 38.25
CA VAL A 362 -10.52 -3.70 38.55
C VAL A 362 -10.32 -4.03 40.04
N ILE A 363 -9.17 -3.68 40.60
CA ILE A 363 -8.89 -3.86 42.04
C ILE A 363 -9.90 -3.04 42.87
N LEU A 364 -10.15 -1.78 42.50
CA LEU A 364 -11.10 -0.92 43.21
C LEU A 364 -12.53 -1.48 43.16
N VAL A 365 -12.97 -1.98 42.00
CA VAL A 365 -14.28 -2.63 41.85
C VAL A 365 -14.35 -3.88 42.72
N LEU A 366 -13.29 -4.71 42.73
CA LEU A 366 -13.24 -5.92 43.55
C LEU A 366 -13.34 -5.60 45.05
N LEU A 367 -12.59 -4.60 45.52
CA LEU A 367 -12.65 -4.13 46.91
C LEU A 367 -14.04 -3.61 47.27
N THR A 368 -14.69 -2.88 46.34
CA THR A 368 -16.05 -2.38 46.53
C THR A 368 -17.06 -3.52 46.63
N VAL A 369 -16.95 -4.55 45.78
CA VAL A 369 -17.80 -5.74 45.83
C VAL A 369 -17.60 -6.50 47.14
N ILE A 370 -16.35 -6.71 47.58
CA ILE A 370 -16.04 -7.36 48.86
C ILE A 370 -16.66 -6.58 50.03
N PHE A 371 -16.48 -5.26 50.06
CA PHE A 371 -17.02 -4.40 51.11
C PHE A 371 -18.56 -4.43 51.16
N LEU A 372 -19.23 -4.39 50.00
CA LEU A 372 -20.68 -4.48 49.91
C LEU A 372 -21.21 -5.86 50.34
N SER A 373 -20.48 -6.94 50.02
CA SER A 373 -20.83 -8.29 50.48
C SER A 373 -20.72 -8.44 51.99
N PHE A 374 -19.65 -7.92 52.62
CA PHE A 374 -19.51 -7.93 54.08
C PHE A 374 -20.61 -7.13 54.80
N ARG A 375 -21.04 -6.00 54.23
CA ARG A 375 -22.14 -5.22 54.80
C ARG A 375 -23.50 -5.89 54.63
N SER A 376 -23.67 -6.68 53.57
CA SER A 376 -24.90 -7.41 53.28
C SER A 376 -24.96 -8.76 53.98
N ASP A 377 -23.93 -9.15 54.71
CA ASP A 377 -23.94 -10.37 55.51
C ASP A 377 -24.87 -10.20 56.72
N HIS A 378 -26.06 -10.78 56.62
CA HIS A 378 -27.10 -10.78 57.67
C HIS A 378 -26.96 -11.99 58.60
N ASN A 379 -25.74 -12.50 58.79
CA ASN A 379 -25.54 -13.62 59.72
C ASN A 379 -25.94 -13.18 61.14
N PRO A 380 -26.96 -13.79 61.78
CA PRO A 380 -27.44 -13.34 63.07
C PRO A 380 -26.35 -13.53 64.14
N ALA A 381 -25.91 -12.41 64.73
CA ALA A 381 -24.84 -12.40 65.73
C ALA A 381 -25.26 -13.01 67.09
N GLU A 382 -26.55 -13.23 67.32
CA GLU A 382 -27.06 -13.85 68.56
C GLU A 382 -28.05 -14.97 68.24
N VAL A 383 -27.58 -16.22 68.41
CA VAL A 383 -28.48 -17.36 68.57
C VAL A 383 -28.89 -17.38 70.04
N SER A 384 -30.04 -16.80 70.38
CA SER A 384 -30.59 -17.00 71.73
C SER A 384 -31.04 -18.46 71.85
N PHE A 385 -30.26 -19.29 72.55
CA PHE A 385 -30.75 -20.59 72.99
C PHE A 385 -31.84 -20.33 74.04
N LYS A 386 -33.11 -20.40 73.64
CA LYS A 386 -34.19 -20.59 74.60
C LYS A 386 -33.95 -21.94 75.26
N ASN A 387 -33.48 -21.90 76.51
CA ASN A 387 -33.41 -23.04 77.40
C ASN A 387 -34.77 -23.76 77.42
N ASN A 388 -34.85 -24.93 76.79
CA ASN A 388 -35.83 -25.95 77.14
C ASN A 388 -35.34 -26.58 78.44
N VAL A 389 -35.74 -26.01 79.57
CA VAL A 389 -35.75 -26.73 80.85
C VAL A 389 -37.17 -27.23 81.04
N ALA A 390 -37.29 -28.55 80.99
CA ALA A 390 -38.49 -29.32 81.29
C ALA A 390 -38.79 -29.34 82.79
#